data_AF-A0A7S1PL08-F1
#
_entry.id   AF-A0A7S1PL08-F1
#
_cell.length_a   1.000
_cell.length_b   1.000
_cell.length_c   1.000
_cell.angle_alpha   90.00
_cell.angle_beta   90.00
_cell.angle_gamma   90.00
#
_symmetry.space_group_name_H-M   'P 1'
#
loop_
_entity.id
_entity.type
_entity.pdbx_description
1 polymer ?
#
loop_
_entity_poly.entity_id
_entity_poly.type
_entity_poly.pdbx_seq_one_letter_code
_entity_poly.pdbx_strand_id
1 'polypeptide(L)'
;QAPQQQQQQAPQQQQQQAPQQQQYQAQAAQQQAQQAQAAQQPQAAGADEGVGAERQIAVSGCNHATVGGIVRGSFTLSTENHGKPAYKKDTQVNGLDVMLYFWDERDGPNFCGWWFGPKIGGDQVWAYHPSRTAKTAPTTGWKVPYDGPVDASFVISKASPPQQAQPAQQQAAAQQQAAQQGYGSLQLNNYARQQQGGQQPPQPPQQQQQPPQQQQHQQQQQH
;
A
#
# COMPACT_ATOMS: atom_id res chain seq x y z
N GLN A 1 -6.35 38.20 77.27
CA GLN A 1 -7.15 37.04 76.83
C GLN A 1 -7.36 37.19 75.33
N ALA A 2 -6.87 36.22 74.56
CA ALA A 2 -7.04 36.09 73.12
C ALA A 2 -7.67 34.72 72.84
N PRO A 3 -8.53 34.61 71.81
CA PRO A 3 -8.42 33.48 70.88
C PRO A 3 -8.57 33.94 69.41
N GLN A 4 -7.67 33.54 68.51
CA GLN A 4 -7.63 32.27 67.76
C GLN A 4 -8.59 32.30 66.55
N GLN A 5 -8.11 32.86 65.43
CA GLN A 5 -8.77 32.76 64.13
C GLN A 5 -8.25 31.56 63.36
N GLN A 6 -9.20 30.72 62.98
CA GLN A 6 -9.03 29.42 62.37
C GLN A 6 -8.82 29.55 60.86
N GLN A 7 -7.79 28.85 60.43
CA GLN A 7 -7.31 28.62 59.08
C GLN A 7 -8.39 27.98 58.18
N GLN A 8 -8.63 28.55 57.00
CA GLN A 8 -9.29 27.86 55.88
C GLN A 8 -8.37 27.92 54.65
N GLN A 9 -7.96 26.73 54.19
CA GLN A 9 -7.19 26.49 52.98
C GLN A 9 -8.08 25.83 51.91
N ALA A 10 -7.93 26.31 50.66
CA ALA A 10 -8.07 25.60 49.37
C ALA A 10 -9.51 25.27 48.87
N PRO A 11 -9.77 25.22 47.52
CA PRO A 11 -8.82 24.85 46.46
C PRO A 11 -8.70 25.79 45.24
N GLN A 12 -7.46 26.14 44.88
CA GLN A 12 -7.04 26.63 43.57
C GLN A 12 -6.44 25.47 42.77
N GLN A 13 -7.23 24.74 42.00
CA GLN A 13 -6.72 23.72 41.04
C GLN A 13 -7.62 23.60 39.80
N GLN A 14 -7.94 24.71 39.13
CA GLN A 14 -8.74 24.63 37.89
C GLN A 14 -8.39 25.68 36.84
N GLN A 15 -7.11 26.03 36.69
CA GLN A 15 -6.73 27.11 35.76
C GLN A 15 -5.42 26.91 34.98
N GLN A 16 -5.13 25.68 34.52
CA GLN A 16 -3.93 25.42 33.71
C GLN A 16 -4.11 24.57 32.44
N GLN A 17 -5.34 24.29 31.97
CA GLN A 17 -5.55 23.49 30.74
C GLN A 17 -5.97 24.29 29.49
N ALA A 18 -6.15 25.61 29.58
CA ALA A 18 -6.68 26.41 28.48
C ALA A 18 -5.74 26.73 27.28
N PRO A 19 -4.40 26.90 27.42
CA PRO A 19 -3.63 27.47 26.32
C PRO A 19 -3.32 26.49 25.18
N GLN A 20 -3.44 25.17 25.40
CA GLN A 20 -3.09 24.18 24.38
C GLN A 20 -4.14 24.03 23.27
N GLN A 21 -5.42 24.28 23.57
CA GLN A 21 -6.50 24.21 22.58
C GLN A 21 -6.51 25.40 21.60
N GLN A 22 -6.18 26.60 22.08
CA GLN A 22 -6.13 27.80 21.23
C GLN A 22 -4.98 27.74 20.21
N GLN A 23 -3.84 27.14 20.59
CA GLN A 23 -2.72 26.99 19.68
C GLN A 23 -3.04 25.99 18.54
N TYR A 24 -3.80 24.93 18.82
CA TYR A 24 -4.25 23.97 17.80
C TYR A 24 -5.22 24.61 16.78
N GLN A 25 -6.15 25.46 17.25
CA GLN A 25 -7.09 26.16 16.36
C GLN A 25 -6.40 27.18 15.45
N ALA A 26 -5.38 27.87 15.95
CA ALA A 26 -4.62 28.84 15.13
C ALA A 26 -3.83 28.15 14.01
N GLN A 27 -3.25 26.97 14.29
CA GLN A 27 -2.51 26.20 13.30
C GLN A 27 -3.41 25.60 12.21
N ALA A 28 -4.62 25.15 12.58
CA ALA A 28 -5.63 24.71 11.63
C ALA A 28 -6.10 25.85 10.70
N ALA A 29 -6.25 27.07 11.22
CA ALA A 29 -6.68 28.23 10.43
C ALA A 29 -5.61 28.69 9.42
N GLN A 30 -4.32 28.60 9.73
CA GLN A 30 -3.27 28.95 8.76
C GLN A 30 -3.13 27.92 7.63
N GLN A 31 -3.34 26.63 7.90
CA GLN A 31 -3.44 25.61 6.84
C GLN A 31 -4.65 25.85 5.93
N GLN A 32 -5.75 26.38 6.49
CA GLN A 32 -6.97 26.71 5.76
C GLN A 32 -6.75 27.74 4.65
N ALA A 33 -5.87 28.73 4.86
CA ALA A 33 -5.60 29.78 3.89
C ALA A 33 -4.76 29.29 2.69
N GLN A 34 -3.84 28.35 2.91
CA GLN A 34 -3.00 27.81 1.83
C GLN A 34 -3.73 26.75 0.99
N GLN A 35 -4.65 25.97 1.57
CA GLN A 35 -5.38 24.94 0.82
C GLN A 35 -6.55 25.49 -0.02
N ALA A 36 -7.12 26.66 0.33
CA ALA A 36 -8.16 27.31 -0.48
C ALA A 36 -7.69 27.72 -1.88
N GLN A 37 -6.38 27.93 -2.08
CA GLN A 37 -5.79 28.22 -3.39
C GLN A 37 -5.52 26.97 -4.23
N ALA A 38 -5.50 25.76 -3.64
CA ALA A 38 -5.26 24.51 -4.36
C ALA A 38 -6.55 23.82 -4.87
N ALA A 39 -7.73 24.26 -4.42
CA ALA A 39 -9.02 23.70 -4.84
C ALA A 39 -9.51 24.18 -6.23
N GLN A 40 -8.72 24.97 -6.96
CA GLN A 40 -9.03 25.44 -8.31
C GLN A 40 -8.23 24.71 -9.39
N GLN A 41 -8.01 23.40 -9.25
CA GLN A 41 -7.58 22.58 -10.38
C GLN A 41 -8.78 22.24 -11.28
N PRO A 42 -8.66 22.39 -12.61
CA PRO A 42 -9.75 22.13 -13.54
C PRO A 42 -10.12 20.64 -13.55
N GLN A 43 -11.31 20.32 -13.04
CA GLN A 43 -11.91 18.99 -13.09
C GLN A 43 -12.28 18.68 -14.55
N ALA A 44 -11.60 17.69 -15.14
CA ALA A 44 -11.95 17.18 -16.47
C ALA A 44 -13.35 16.54 -16.43
N ALA A 45 -14.27 17.11 -17.21
CA ALA A 45 -15.63 16.61 -17.35
C ALA A 45 -15.66 15.27 -18.10
N GLY A 46 -16.37 14.27 -17.56
CA GLY A 46 -16.99 13.22 -18.38
C GLY A 46 -16.81 11.75 -17.98
N ALA A 47 -15.99 11.40 -16.99
CA ALA A 47 -15.93 10.04 -16.45
C ALA A 47 -16.45 10.03 -15.01
N ASP A 48 -17.22 9.01 -14.62
CA ASP A 48 -17.55 8.79 -13.20
C ASP A 48 -16.22 8.66 -12.44
N GLU A 49 -15.94 9.64 -11.59
CA GLU A 49 -14.69 9.76 -10.84
C GLU A 49 -14.46 8.56 -9.92
N GLY A 50 -15.55 7.85 -9.57
CA GLY A 50 -15.53 6.75 -8.63
C GLY A 50 -15.55 5.36 -9.26
N VAL A 51 -15.37 4.37 -8.40
CA VAL A 51 -15.33 2.93 -8.73
C VAL A 51 -16.65 2.33 -9.23
N GLY A 52 -17.76 3.07 -9.16
CA GLY A 52 -19.10 2.58 -9.49
C GLY A 52 -19.72 1.75 -8.36
N ALA A 53 -20.81 1.05 -8.65
CA ALA A 53 -21.61 0.28 -7.66
C ALA A 53 -20.97 -1.06 -7.24
N GLU A 54 -19.65 -1.15 -7.24
CA GLU A 54 -18.93 -2.40 -6.93
C GLU A 54 -19.05 -2.77 -5.46
N ARG A 55 -19.33 -4.05 -5.20
CA ARG A 55 -19.36 -4.62 -3.84
C ARG A 55 -17.97 -4.90 -3.29
N GLN A 56 -16.99 -5.08 -4.16
CA GLN A 56 -15.60 -5.35 -3.78
C GLN A 56 -14.68 -4.46 -4.60
N ILE A 57 -13.73 -3.84 -3.90
CA ILE A 57 -12.74 -2.94 -4.49
C ILE A 57 -11.36 -3.30 -3.97
N ALA A 58 -10.34 -2.92 -4.72
CA ALA A 58 -8.95 -3.09 -4.33
C ALA A 58 -8.25 -1.73 -4.31
N VAL A 59 -7.47 -1.51 -3.26
CA VAL A 59 -6.60 -0.33 -3.10
C VAL A 59 -5.16 -0.76 -3.36
N SER A 60 -4.50 -0.09 -4.29
CA SER A 60 -3.12 -0.36 -4.71
C SER A 60 -2.28 0.92 -4.79
N GLY A 61 -0.97 0.75 -4.91
CA GLY A 61 0.00 1.86 -4.89
C GLY A 61 0.09 2.52 -3.51
N CYS A 62 0.06 3.85 -3.43
CA CYS A 62 0.36 4.64 -2.23
C CYS A 62 1.84 4.50 -1.79
N ASN A 63 2.64 5.51 -2.10
CA ASN A 63 4.08 5.59 -1.86
C ASN A 63 4.43 5.94 -0.41
N HIS A 64 3.49 6.51 0.37
CA HIS A 64 3.74 6.83 1.76
C HIS A 64 3.95 5.54 2.58
N ALA A 65 5.17 5.28 3.06
CA ALA A 65 5.57 3.98 3.62
C ALA A 65 4.63 3.46 4.73
N THR A 66 4.30 4.30 5.71
CA THR A 66 3.46 3.91 6.85
C THR A 66 1.99 3.75 6.45
N VAL A 67 1.46 4.72 5.70
CA VAL A 67 0.02 4.73 5.36
C VAL A 67 -0.30 3.69 4.29
N GLY A 68 0.61 3.47 3.33
CA GLY A 68 0.46 2.48 2.28
C GLY A 68 0.29 1.06 2.84
N GLY A 69 1.03 0.69 3.89
CA GLY A 69 0.84 -0.59 4.58
C GLY A 69 -0.54 -0.73 5.23
N ILE A 70 -1.17 0.38 5.62
CA ILE A 70 -2.49 0.39 6.26
C ILE A 70 -3.61 0.30 5.21
N VAL A 71 -3.55 1.12 4.16
CA VAL A 71 -4.69 1.31 3.24
C VAL A 71 -4.73 0.37 2.05
N ARG A 72 -3.59 -0.24 1.64
CA ARG A 72 -3.58 -1.20 0.52
C ARG A 72 -4.32 -2.48 0.88
N GLY A 73 -4.99 -3.08 -0.11
CA GLY A 73 -5.64 -4.38 0.00
C GLY A 73 -7.08 -4.39 -0.52
N SER A 74 -7.79 -5.47 -0.21
CA SER A 74 -9.19 -5.66 -0.62
C SER A 74 -10.15 -5.09 0.41
N PHE A 75 -11.21 -4.46 -0.09
CA PHE A 75 -12.29 -3.91 0.72
C PHE A 75 -13.63 -4.42 0.20
N THR A 76 -14.51 -4.72 1.14
CA THR A 76 -15.89 -5.14 0.87
C THR A 76 -16.86 -4.04 1.30
N LEU A 77 -17.88 -3.81 0.48
CA LEU A 77 -18.99 -2.92 0.81
C LEU A 77 -19.61 -3.37 2.13
N SER A 78 -19.65 -2.46 3.11
CA SER A 78 -20.08 -2.78 4.47
C SER A 78 -21.39 -2.09 4.84
N THR A 79 -21.51 -0.80 4.57
CA THR A 79 -22.66 0.01 4.95
C THR A 79 -22.81 1.22 4.01
N GLU A 80 -23.75 2.11 4.30
CA GLU A 80 -23.86 3.43 3.71
C GLU A 80 -23.49 4.50 4.73
N ASN A 81 -22.87 5.59 4.28
CA ASN A 81 -22.64 6.80 5.07
C ASN A 81 -22.97 8.05 4.24
N HIS A 82 -23.84 8.92 4.77
CA HIS A 82 -24.34 10.13 4.10
C HIS A 82 -24.82 9.90 2.64
N GLY A 83 -25.59 8.83 2.39
CA GLY A 83 -26.10 8.53 1.05
C GLY A 83 -25.06 7.95 0.08
N LYS A 84 -23.87 7.59 0.55
CA LYS A 84 -22.79 7.04 -0.27
C LYS A 84 -22.26 5.71 0.30
N PRO A 85 -21.75 4.80 -0.54
CA PRO A 85 -21.25 3.51 -0.07
C PRO A 85 -20.03 3.68 0.85
N ALA A 86 -20.00 2.89 1.93
CA ALA A 86 -18.86 2.78 2.83
C ALA A 86 -18.31 1.35 2.80
N TYR A 87 -16.99 1.26 2.67
CA TYR A 87 -16.27 0.01 2.51
C TYR A 87 -15.42 -0.28 3.75
N LYS A 88 -15.31 -1.56 4.10
CA LYS A 88 -14.43 -2.04 5.16
C LYS A 88 -13.37 -2.94 4.55
N LYS A 89 -12.11 -2.76 4.96
CA LYS A 89 -11.00 -3.63 4.55
C LYS A 89 -11.24 -5.04 5.08
N ASP A 90 -10.95 -6.03 4.24
CA ASP A 90 -11.18 -7.43 4.59
C ASP A 90 -10.25 -7.93 5.71
N THR A 91 -9.15 -7.21 5.95
CA THR A 91 -8.16 -7.52 7.00
C THR A 91 -7.91 -6.31 7.88
N GLN A 92 -7.71 -6.58 9.17
CA GLN A 92 -7.29 -5.57 10.13
C GLN A 92 -5.78 -5.32 10.04
N VAL A 93 -5.35 -4.11 10.40
CA VAL A 93 -3.94 -3.74 10.51
C VAL A 93 -3.67 -3.36 11.95
N ASN A 94 -2.81 -4.12 12.63
CA ASN A 94 -2.53 -3.95 14.07
C ASN A 94 -3.81 -3.98 14.94
N GLY A 95 -4.78 -4.83 14.59
CA GLY A 95 -6.05 -4.94 15.30
C GLY A 95 -7.04 -3.80 15.04
N LEU A 96 -6.70 -2.86 14.15
CA LEU A 96 -7.59 -1.79 13.72
C LEU A 96 -8.30 -2.16 12.42
N ASP A 97 -9.61 -1.91 12.36
CA ASP A 97 -10.33 -1.88 11.10
C ASP A 97 -9.83 -0.72 10.21
N VAL A 98 -10.09 -0.83 8.91
CA VAL A 98 -9.83 0.26 7.95
C VAL A 98 -11.10 0.48 7.15
N MET A 99 -11.65 1.69 7.28
CA MET A 99 -12.90 2.12 6.67
C MET A 99 -12.60 3.14 5.57
N LEU A 100 -13.32 3.03 4.46
CA LEU A 100 -13.40 4.03 3.41
C LEU A 100 -14.83 4.55 3.36
N TYR A 101 -15.02 5.85 3.58
CA TYR A 101 -16.35 6.45 3.70
C TYR A 101 -16.36 7.91 3.22
N PHE A 102 -17.53 8.41 2.87
CA PHE A 102 -17.75 9.81 2.55
C PHE A 102 -18.15 10.60 3.80
N TRP A 103 -17.82 11.87 3.89
CA TRP A 103 -18.31 12.82 4.90
C TRP A 103 -18.94 14.02 4.18
N ASP A 104 -20.12 14.46 4.63
CA ASP A 104 -20.83 15.59 4.02
C ASP A 104 -20.33 16.94 4.57
N GLU A 105 -21.01 18.04 4.21
CA GLU A 105 -20.59 19.40 4.58
C GLU A 105 -21.03 19.83 5.99
N ARG A 106 -21.55 18.93 6.84
CA ARG A 106 -22.11 19.30 8.15
C ARG A 106 -21.12 19.99 9.10
N ASP A 107 -19.84 19.60 9.04
CA ASP A 107 -18.77 20.18 9.86
C ASP A 107 -17.97 21.24 9.09
N GLY A 108 -18.43 21.57 7.88
CA GLY A 108 -17.83 22.57 7.02
C GLY A 108 -17.25 21.97 5.73
N PRO A 109 -17.08 22.81 4.69
CA PRO A 109 -16.67 22.39 3.35
C PRO A 109 -15.28 21.72 3.29
N ASN A 110 -14.44 21.96 4.30
CA ASN A 110 -13.08 21.42 4.37
C ASN A 110 -13.03 19.98 4.89
N PHE A 111 -14.10 19.53 5.56
CA PHE A 111 -14.22 18.15 6.04
C PHE A 111 -15.03 17.28 5.08
N CYS A 112 -15.69 17.91 4.10
CA CYS A 112 -16.46 17.21 3.08
C CYS A 112 -15.55 16.50 2.07
N GLY A 113 -15.84 15.24 1.79
CA GLY A 113 -15.07 14.41 0.86
C GLY A 113 -14.99 12.96 1.31
N TRP A 114 -14.02 12.22 0.78
CA TRP A 114 -13.83 10.81 1.09
C TRP A 114 -12.62 10.60 1.99
N TRP A 115 -12.74 9.67 2.92
CA TRP A 115 -11.79 9.46 4.00
C TRP A 115 -11.45 7.99 4.18
N PHE A 116 -10.18 7.73 4.47
CA PHE A 116 -9.73 6.49 5.09
C PHE A 116 -9.50 6.70 6.58
N GLY A 117 -10.08 5.87 7.44
CA GLY A 117 -9.88 5.93 8.90
C GLY A 117 -10.27 4.63 9.60
N PRO A 118 -9.98 4.46 10.91
CA PRO A 118 -10.26 3.22 11.62
C PRO A 118 -11.74 3.02 11.93
N LYS A 119 -12.52 4.10 11.90
CA LYS A 119 -13.97 4.12 12.08
C LYS A 119 -14.58 5.26 11.27
N ILE A 120 -15.85 5.14 10.92
CA ILE A 120 -16.61 6.22 10.27
C ILE A 120 -16.77 7.38 11.25
N GLY A 121 -16.46 8.61 10.82
CA GLY A 121 -16.60 9.83 11.63
C GLY A 121 -15.65 9.89 12.84
N GLY A 122 -14.53 9.16 12.82
CA GLY A 122 -13.51 9.24 13.85
C GLY A 122 -12.47 10.32 13.59
N ASP A 123 -11.82 10.78 14.65
CA ASP A 123 -10.80 11.85 14.57
C ASP A 123 -9.49 11.42 13.90
N GLN A 124 -9.26 10.10 13.77
CA GLN A 124 -8.07 9.55 13.14
C GLN A 124 -8.35 9.24 11.67
N VAL A 125 -7.51 9.77 10.79
CA VAL A 125 -7.63 9.62 9.34
C VAL A 125 -6.25 9.41 8.70
N TRP A 126 -6.21 8.64 7.62
CA TRP A 126 -4.96 8.30 6.92
C TRP A 126 -4.85 8.93 5.54
N ALA A 127 -5.95 9.03 4.82
CA ALA A 127 -6.00 9.57 3.46
C ALA A 127 -7.32 10.31 3.22
N TYR A 128 -7.28 11.30 2.34
CA TYR A 128 -8.42 12.16 2.03
C TYR A 128 -8.54 12.42 0.53
N HIS A 129 -9.77 12.50 0.03
CA HIS A 129 -10.09 12.95 -1.31
C HIS A 129 -11.16 14.05 -1.28
N PRO A 130 -10.94 15.23 -1.89
CA PRO A 130 -11.82 16.39 -1.73
C PRO A 130 -13.12 16.35 -2.55
N SER A 131 -13.31 15.33 -3.39
CA SER A 131 -14.50 15.26 -4.23
C SER A 131 -15.78 15.09 -3.45
N ARG A 132 -16.71 16.01 -3.72
CA ARG A 132 -18.08 16.03 -3.20
C ARG A 132 -19.07 15.42 -4.18
N THR A 133 -18.72 15.48 -5.46
CA THR A 133 -19.53 15.06 -6.60
C THR A 133 -19.43 13.57 -6.89
N ALA A 134 -18.31 12.94 -6.53
CA ALA A 134 -18.15 11.50 -6.69
C ALA A 134 -19.27 10.74 -5.94
N LYS A 135 -20.00 9.89 -6.67
CA LYS A 135 -21.11 9.09 -6.12
C LYS A 135 -20.60 7.86 -5.37
N THR A 136 -19.42 7.39 -5.74
CA THR A 136 -18.74 6.22 -5.21
C THR A 136 -17.28 6.58 -4.97
N ALA A 137 -16.51 5.70 -4.31
CA ALA A 137 -15.14 6.02 -3.91
C ALA A 137 -14.26 6.45 -5.09
N PRO A 138 -13.61 7.63 -5.04
CA PRO A 138 -12.74 8.14 -6.10
C PRO A 138 -11.61 7.18 -6.44
N THR A 139 -11.37 6.98 -7.73
CA THR A 139 -10.37 6.00 -8.21
C THR A 139 -8.94 6.48 -8.03
N THR A 140 -8.69 7.80 -8.05
CA THR A 140 -7.35 8.43 -7.96
C THR A 140 -7.44 9.75 -7.20
N GLY A 141 -6.35 10.53 -7.09
CA GLY A 141 -6.37 11.88 -6.53
C GLY A 141 -6.27 11.96 -4.99
N TRP A 142 -5.90 10.86 -4.34
CA TRP A 142 -5.87 10.75 -2.88
C TRP A 142 -4.68 11.49 -2.27
N LYS A 143 -4.94 12.33 -1.26
CA LYS A 143 -3.91 12.94 -0.42
C LYS A 143 -3.44 11.96 0.64
N VAL A 144 -2.13 11.73 0.74
CA VAL A 144 -1.53 10.85 1.76
C VAL A 144 -0.24 11.45 2.36
N PRO A 145 -0.16 11.65 3.69
CA PRO A 145 -1.26 11.60 4.66
C PRO A 145 -2.41 12.55 4.29
N TYR A 146 -3.54 12.52 5.01
CA TYR A 146 -4.75 13.24 4.61
C TYR A 146 -4.56 14.75 4.31
N ASP A 147 -3.59 15.40 4.96
CA ASP A 147 -3.19 16.80 4.79
C ASP A 147 -1.98 16.99 3.85
N GLY A 148 -1.37 15.90 3.41
CA GLY A 148 -0.20 15.85 2.53
C GLY A 148 -0.51 16.07 1.04
N PRO A 149 0.49 15.87 0.17
CA PRO A 149 0.30 15.97 -1.27
C PRO A 149 -0.57 14.84 -1.81
N VAL A 150 -1.10 15.03 -3.02
CA VAL A 150 -1.74 13.96 -3.78
C VAL A 150 -0.69 12.91 -4.15
N ASP A 151 -1.00 11.65 -3.85
CA ASP A 151 -0.20 10.50 -4.26
C ASP A 151 -0.74 9.92 -5.56
N ALA A 152 -0.03 10.20 -6.66
CA ALA A 152 -0.41 9.74 -8.00
C ALA A 152 -0.39 8.21 -8.18
N SER A 153 0.28 7.45 -7.30
CA SER A 153 0.26 5.99 -7.37
C SER A 153 -0.93 5.39 -6.64
N PHE A 154 -1.64 6.16 -5.80
CA PHE A 154 -2.79 5.67 -5.05
C PHE A 154 -3.97 5.45 -6.00
N VAL A 155 -4.32 4.18 -6.20
CA VAL A 155 -5.40 3.78 -7.10
C VAL A 155 -6.40 2.88 -6.38
N ILE A 156 -7.69 3.19 -6.52
CA ILE A 156 -8.79 2.29 -6.18
C ILE A 156 -9.37 1.73 -7.47
N SER A 157 -9.41 0.41 -7.58
CA SER A 157 -9.96 -0.31 -8.72
C SER A 157 -11.11 -1.22 -8.31
N LYS A 158 -11.92 -1.60 -9.28
CA LYS A 158 -12.87 -2.72 -9.13
C LYS A 158 -12.07 -3.97 -8.78
N ALA A 159 -12.50 -4.74 -7.78
CA ALA A 159 -11.87 -6.02 -7.52
C ALA A 159 -12.20 -6.96 -8.68
N SER A 160 -11.18 -7.53 -9.33
CA SER A 160 -11.42 -8.68 -10.20
C SER A 160 -11.99 -9.81 -9.34
N PRO A 161 -12.99 -10.58 -9.81
CA PRO A 161 -13.44 -11.75 -9.07
C PRO A 161 -12.20 -12.60 -8.74
N PRO A 162 -12.10 -13.16 -7.51
CA PRO A 162 -10.98 -14.01 -7.17
C PRO A 162 -10.91 -15.09 -8.23
N GLN A 163 -9.86 -15.02 -9.06
CA GLN A 163 -9.54 -16.04 -10.02
C GLN A 163 -9.34 -17.27 -9.17
N GLN A 164 -10.33 -18.18 -9.19
CA GLN A 164 -10.33 -19.39 -8.37
C GLN A 164 -8.94 -19.99 -8.52
N ALA A 165 -8.15 -19.95 -7.45
CA ALA A 165 -6.87 -20.61 -7.42
C ALA A 165 -7.20 -22.07 -7.74
N GLN A 166 -6.90 -22.50 -8.96
CA GLN A 166 -7.06 -23.89 -9.32
C GLN A 166 -6.29 -24.67 -8.25
N PRO A 167 -6.93 -25.61 -7.54
CA PRO A 167 -6.25 -26.35 -6.49
C PRO A 167 -5.01 -26.98 -7.11
N ALA A 168 -3.84 -26.67 -6.53
CA ALA A 168 -2.53 -27.17 -6.94
C ALA A 168 -2.42 -28.72 -6.93
N GLN A 169 -3.49 -29.42 -6.56
CA GLN A 169 -3.59 -30.88 -6.59
C GLN A 169 -3.67 -31.48 -8.00
N GLN A 170 -4.05 -30.73 -9.05
CA GLN A 170 -4.09 -31.30 -10.41
C GLN A 170 -2.75 -31.24 -11.16
N GLN A 171 -1.77 -30.47 -10.68
CA GLN A 171 -0.44 -30.41 -11.29
C GLN A 171 0.53 -31.46 -10.69
N ALA A 172 0.28 -31.92 -9.46
CA ALA A 172 1.06 -33.01 -8.85
C ALA A 172 0.70 -34.41 -9.39
N ALA A 173 -0.56 -34.64 -9.78
CA ALA A 173 -1.00 -35.92 -10.34
C ALA A 173 -0.45 -36.18 -11.76
N ALA A 174 -0.29 -35.13 -12.58
CA ALA A 174 0.30 -35.26 -13.92
C ALA A 174 1.82 -35.57 -13.88
N GLN A 175 2.52 -35.17 -12.81
CA GLN A 175 3.95 -35.44 -12.67
C GLN A 175 4.25 -36.84 -12.11
N GLN A 176 3.31 -37.46 -11.39
CA GLN A 176 3.45 -38.85 -10.91
C GLN A 176 3.15 -39.90 -11.98
N GLN A 177 2.28 -39.62 -12.97
CA GLN A 177 2.04 -40.58 -14.08
C GLN A 177 3.17 -40.59 -15.12
N ALA A 178 3.95 -39.51 -15.25
CA ALA A 178 5.15 -39.51 -16.11
C ALA A 178 6.33 -40.30 -15.50
N ALA A 179 6.37 -40.46 -14.17
CA ALA A 179 7.45 -41.17 -13.49
C ALA A 179 7.32 -42.71 -13.53
N GLN A 180 6.11 -43.26 -13.75
CA GLN A 180 5.92 -44.72 -13.84
C GLN A 180 6.17 -45.31 -15.23
N GLN A 181 6.14 -44.52 -16.32
CA GLN A 181 6.40 -45.05 -17.67
C GLN A 181 7.88 -44.94 -18.10
N GLY A 182 8.73 -44.28 -17.32
CA GLY A 182 10.16 -44.09 -17.64
C GLY A 182 11.12 -45.17 -17.13
N TYR A 183 10.71 -46.02 -16.19
CA TYR A 183 11.61 -46.99 -15.55
C TYR A 183 11.74 -48.34 -16.26
N GLY A 184 10.97 -48.60 -17.33
CA GLY A 184 11.02 -49.86 -18.09
C GLY A 184 11.95 -49.86 -19.32
N SER A 185 12.41 -48.69 -19.80
CA SER A 185 13.09 -48.59 -21.10
C SER A 185 14.62 -48.47 -21.03
N LEU A 186 15.22 -48.31 -19.84
CA LEU A 186 16.67 -48.14 -19.70
C LEU A 186 17.44 -49.44 -19.41
N GLN A 187 16.77 -50.58 -19.19
CA GLN A 187 17.46 -51.84 -18.85
C GLN A 187 17.80 -52.74 -20.05
N LEU A 188 17.19 -52.55 -21.23
CA LEU A 188 17.47 -53.41 -22.39
C LEU A 188 18.59 -52.86 -23.31
N ASN A 189 18.88 -51.56 -23.26
CA ASN A 189 19.80 -50.92 -24.23
C ASN A 189 21.29 -51.03 -23.86
N ASN A 190 21.61 -51.48 -22.63
CA ASN A 190 23.00 -51.63 -22.18
C ASN A 190 23.62 -53.00 -22.49
N TYR A 191 22.85 -54.04 -22.83
CA TYR A 191 23.39 -55.37 -23.16
C TYR A 191 23.81 -55.53 -24.63
N ALA A 192 23.41 -54.64 -25.55
CA ALA A 192 23.72 -54.76 -26.97
C ALA A 192 25.01 -54.02 -27.40
N ARG A 193 25.60 -53.17 -26.53
CA ARG A 193 26.71 -52.28 -26.89
C ARG A 193 28.09 -52.74 -26.37
N GLN A 194 28.19 -53.97 -25.87
CA GLN A 194 29.46 -54.52 -25.32
C GLN A 194 30.22 -55.45 -26.28
N GLN A 195 29.83 -55.54 -27.57
CA GLN A 195 30.47 -56.50 -28.51
C GLN A 195 31.10 -55.91 -29.78
N GLN A 196 31.20 -54.59 -29.98
CA GLN A 196 31.90 -54.08 -31.16
C GLN A 196 32.82 -52.88 -30.88
N GLY A 197 34.11 -53.10 -31.13
CA GLY A 197 35.12 -52.10 -31.48
C GLY A 197 35.66 -51.34 -30.26
N GLY A 198 36.95 -51.34 -29.96
CA GLY A 198 38.07 -51.35 -30.88
C GLY A 198 38.90 -50.08 -30.62
N GLN A 199 39.97 -50.27 -29.85
CA GLN A 199 41.20 -49.46 -29.71
C GLN A 199 41.18 -48.00 -30.24
N GLN A 200 41.36 -47.04 -29.33
CA GLN A 200 41.98 -45.76 -29.65
C GLN A 200 43.15 -45.45 -28.69
N PRO A 201 44.28 -44.94 -29.20
CA PRO A 201 45.50 -44.69 -28.43
C PRO A 201 45.47 -43.36 -27.65
N PRO A 202 46.34 -43.19 -26.63
CA PRO A 202 46.36 -42.01 -25.76
C PRO A 202 47.02 -40.79 -26.42
N GLN A 203 46.44 -39.61 -26.23
CA GLN A 203 47.03 -38.32 -26.60
C GLN A 203 47.82 -37.70 -25.42
N PRO A 204 48.92 -36.97 -25.70
CA PRO A 204 49.77 -36.36 -24.67
C PRO A 204 49.20 -35.03 -24.12
N PRO A 205 49.65 -34.58 -22.94
CA PRO A 205 49.10 -33.41 -22.26
C PRO A 205 49.66 -32.10 -22.85
N GLN A 206 48.76 -31.20 -23.27
CA GLN A 206 49.12 -29.84 -23.68
C GLN A 206 49.21 -28.90 -22.48
N GLN A 207 50.34 -28.18 -22.46
CA GLN A 207 50.78 -27.27 -21.41
C GLN A 207 49.96 -25.97 -21.36
N GLN A 208 49.80 -25.55 -20.12
CA GLN A 208 49.35 -24.27 -19.59
C GLN A 208 50.06 -23.08 -20.26
N GLN A 209 49.29 -22.11 -20.76
CA GLN A 209 49.80 -20.77 -21.09
C GLN A 209 49.03 -19.72 -20.29
N GLN A 210 49.78 -19.03 -19.43
CA GLN A 210 49.34 -17.85 -18.68
C GLN A 210 49.33 -16.60 -19.59
N PRO A 211 48.38 -15.67 -19.43
CA PRO A 211 48.46 -14.37 -20.09
C PRO A 211 49.39 -13.39 -19.34
N PRO A 212 50.12 -12.51 -20.06
CA PRO A 212 51.08 -11.59 -19.48
C PRO A 212 50.42 -10.36 -18.84
N GLN A 213 51.00 -9.94 -17.71
CA GLN A 213 50.79 -8.63 -17.09
C GLN A 213 51.31 -7.52 -18.00
N GLN A 214 50.46 -6.53 -18.30
CA GLN A 214 50.90 -5.29 -18.93
C GLN A 214 51.16 -4.23 -17.87
N GLN A 215 52.44 -3.86 -17.80
CA GLN A 215 53.05 -2.88 -16.92
C GLN A 215 53.34 -1.60 -17.72
N GLN A 216 52.90 -0.47 -17.17
CA GLN A 216 53.46 0.89 -17.30
C GLN A 216 53.56 1.60 -18.68
N HIS A 217 53.14 2.87 -18.70
CA HIS A 217 53.89 4.11 -19.05
C HIS A 217 52.84 5.24 -19.10
N GLN A 218 52.82 6.25 -18.23
CA GLN A 218 53.72 7.41 -18.07
C GLN A 218 53.91 8.25 -19.36
N GLN A 219 53.14 9.34 -19.48
CA GLN A 219 53.50 10.61 -20.15
C GLN A 219 52.46 11.67 -19.71
N GLN A 220 52.78 12.60 -18.82
CA GLN A 220 53.48 13.88 -19.03
C GLN A 220 52.82 14.86 -20.03
N GLN A 221 52.39 15.99 -19.45
CA GLN A 221 52.60 17.37 -19.88
C GLN A 221 51.61 18.09 -20.80
N GLN A 222 51.07 19.17 -20.20
CA GLN A 222 50.78 20.51 -20.75
C GLN A 222 49.62 20.64 -21.75
N HIS A 223 48.57 21.38 -21.39
CA HIS A 223 48.39 22.82 -21.63
C HIS A 223 47.39 23.39 -20.61
#